data_AF-A0A2V2EY50-F1
#
_entry.id   AF-A0A2V2EY50-F1
#
_cell.length_a   1.000
_cell.length_b   1.000
_cell.length_c   1.000
_cell.angle_alpha   90.00
_cell.angle_beta   90.00
_cell.angle_gamma   90.00
#
_symmetry.space_group_name_H-M   'P 1'
#
loop_
_entity.id
_entity.type
_entity.pdbx_description
1 polymer ?
#
loop_
_entity_poly.entity_id
_entity_poly.type
_entity_poly.pdbx_seq_one_letter_code
_entity_poly.pdbx_strand_id
1 'polypeptide(L)'
;MKKNWQSILTVIMAILLIVCLIQINSLTDRVNQLNTNFTSQINIVRDSINNISWSVNDSLEQQASILSDAVWEYGKFDLEKRTTEVEVTITPKEYDTNTHAYVSAGTQSFPLTLNNGSFAGTLELPLFQETYLDKVRFVEGNDTRTEKLDWYFAPMDEALPSIYADLSFSYSQSTVKDGKCPINLNGDLNVNIDGANGVQIENIVLAVSDGKNDIMRKDITNEVSSDRDGSMTPEAALSLASGESRYFYYSVNENLTLESNNKYTVYCELIDANGLCYRSELLELNVDDKSASLGDVTDCGSRASVYDSKGNLLYKEQ
;
A
#
# COMPACT_ATOMS: atom_id res chain seq x y z
N MET A 1 26.75 27.92 -83.14
CA MET A 1 25.97 27.45 -81.97
C MET A 1 26.81 27.50 -80.68
N LYS A 2 27.34 28.68 -80.30
CA LYS A 2 28.18 28.86 -79.08
C LYS A 2 27.48 29.62 -77.94
N LYS A 3 26.21 30.00 -78.12
CA LYS A 3 25.56 31.03 -77.27
C LYS A 3 24.81 30.50 -76.03
N ASN A 4 24.56 29.18 -75.93
CA ASN A 4 23.83 28.60 -74.79
C ASN A 4 24.65 27.56 -74.00
N TRP A 5 25.93 27.36 -74.35
CA TRP A 5 26.77 26.32 -73.73
C TRP A 5 27.02 26.58 -72.25
N GLN A 6 27.25 27.84 -71.87
CA GLN A 6 27.44 28.22 -70.47
C GLN A 6 26.18 27.98 -69.64
N SER A 7 24.99 28.33 -70.16
CA SER A 7 23.71 28.08 -69.49
C SER A 7 23.43 26.58 -69.31
N ILE A 8 23.73 25.75 -70.32
CA ILE A 8 23.59 24.29 -70.22
C ILE A 8 24.53 23.73 -69.15
N LEU A 9 25.79 24.21 -69.11
CA LEU A 9 26.77 23.79 -68.09
C LEU A 9 26.33 24.17 -66.67
N THR A 10 25.76 25.37 -66.47
CA THR A 10 25.23 25.80 -65.17
C THR A 10 24.07 24.92 -64.70
N VAL A 11 23.15 24.55 -65.61
CA VAL A 11 22.03 23.65 -65.27
C VAL A 11 22.53 22.26 -64.88
N ILE A 12 23.53 21.72 -65.58
CA ILE A 12 24.14 20.42 -65.24
C ILE A 12 24.81 20.48 -63.86
N MET A 13 25.55 21.54 -63.54
CA MET A 13 26.15 21.72 -62.21
C MET A 13 25.09 21.82 -61.11
N ALA A 14 23.99 22.53 -61.36
CA ALA A 14 22.88 22.62 -60.41
C ALA A 14 22.25 21.24 -60.13
N ILE A 15 22.06 20.42 -61.17
CA ILE A 15 21.56 19.04 -61.03
C ILE A 15 22.54 18.18 -60.24
N LEU A 16 23.85 18.26 -60.53
CA LEU A 16 24.89 17.54 -59.78
C LEU A 16 24.90 17.93 -58.30
N LEU A 17 24.75 19.22 -57.98
CA LEU A 17 24.65 19.68 -56.60
C LEU A 17 23.43 19.08 -55.89
N ILE A 18 22.27 19.02 -56.55
CA ILE A 18 21.06 18.40 -56.00
C ILE A 18 21.28 16.91 -55.75
N VAL A 19 21.91 16.19 -56.68
CA VAL A 19 22.24 14.76 -56.51
C VAL A 19 23.19 14.55 -55.33
N CYS A 20 24.23 15.40 -55.19
CA CYS A 20 25.13 15.35 -54.05
C CYS A 20 24.40 15.63 -52.73
N LEU A 21 23.48 16.60 -52.69
CA LEU A 21 22.64 16.88 -51.52
C LEU A 21 21.77 15.67 -51.11
N ILE A 22 21.15 15.00 -52.09
CA ILE A 22 20.35 13.80 -51.84
C ILE A 22 21.23 12.66 -51.30
N GLN A 23 22.43 12.47 -51.86
CA GLN A 23 23.38 11.47 -51.37
C GLN A 23 23.89 11.77 -49.96
N ILE A 24 24.17 13.04 -49.65
CA ILE A 24 24.59 13.49 -48.31
C ILE A 24 23.48 13.24 -47.28
N ASN A 25 22.22 13.52 -47.63
CA ASN A 25 21.08 13.24 -46.74
C ASN A 25 20.93 11.73 -46.49
N SER A 26 21.00 10.92 -47.55
CA SER A 26 20.96 9.45 -47.44
C SER A 26 22.10 8.88 -46.59
N LEU A 27 23.31 9.44 -46.70
CA LEU A 27 24.45 9.05 -45.87
C LEU A 27 24.25 9.48 -44.40
N THR A 28 23.71 10.68 -44.17
CA THR A 28 23.39 11.19 -42.83
C THR A 28 22.35 10.30 -42.15
N ASP A 29 21.30 9.91 -42.87
CA ASP A 29 20.26 9.00 -42.36
C ASP A 29 20.83 7.63 -42.00
N ARG A 30 21.72 7.08 -42.82
CA ARG A 30 22.41 5.81 -42.54
C ARG A 30 23.32 5.92 -41.31
N VAL A 31 24.04 7.02 -41.14
CA VAL A 31 24.89 7.26 -39.95
C VAL A 31 24.03 7.39 -38.70
N ASN A 32 22.90 8.08 -38.77
CA ASN A 32 21.97 8.21 -37.64
C ASN A 32 21.34 6.85 -37.26
N GLN A 33 20.96 6.05 -38.25
CA GLN A 33 20.47 4.68 -38.02
C GLN A 33 21.55 3.80 -37.40
N LEU A 34 22.79 3.86 -37.89
CA LEU A 34 23.92 3.14 -37.31
C LEU A 34 24.17 3.57 -35.85
N ASN A 35 24.24 4.87 -35.57
CA ASN A 35 24.43 5.40 -34.22
C ASN A 35 23.30 4.96 -33.27
N THR A 36 22.06 4.95 -33.75
CA THR A 36 20.89 4.48 -32.97
C THR A 36 21.02 3.00 -32.67
N ASN A 37 21.35 2.17 -33.67
CA ASN A 37 21.55 0.73 -33.49
C ASN A 37 22.74 0.43 -32.56
N PHE A 38 23.86 1.13 -32.71
CA PHE A 38 25.03 1.00 -31.83
C PHE A 38 24.69 1.38 -30.39
N THR A 39 23.97 2.48 -30.17
CA THR A 39 23.54 2.91 -28.84
C THR A 39 22.59 1.88 -28.21
N SER A 40 21.64 1.36 -29.00
CA SER A 40 20.72 0.30 -28.54
C SER A 40 21.48 -0.97 -28.16
N GLN A 41 22.48 -1.38 -28.95
CA GLN A 41 23.30 -2.55 -28.63
C GLN A 41 24.15 -2.33 -27.38
N ILE A 42 24.71 -1.13 -27.18
CA ILE A 42 25.45 -0.78 -25.96
C ILE A 42 24.54 -0.86 -24.73
N ASN A 43 23.29 -0.39 -24.84
CA ASN A 43 22.32 -0.48 -23.74
C ASN A 43 21.98 -1.94 -23.43
N ILE A 44 21.70 -2.77 -24.44
CA ILE A 44 21.45 -4.21 -24.26
C ILE A 44 22.64 -4.90 -23.57
N VAL A 45 23.87 -4.57 -23.97
CA VAL A 45 25.09 -5.12 -23.35
C VAL A 45 25.24 -4.66 -21.91
N ARG A 46 24.97 -3.37 -21.60
CA ARG A 46 25.00 -2.86 -20.23
C ARG A 46 23.96 -3.55 -19.35
N ASP A 47 22.75 -3.73 -19.85
CA ASP A 47 21.68 -4.42 -19.13
C ASP A 47 22.04 -5.89 -18.89
N SER A 48 22.66 -6.53 -19.87
CA SER A 48 23.18 -7.90 -19.73
C SER A 48 24.30 -7.99 -18.68
N ILE A 49 25.23 -7.03 -18.64
CA ILE A 49 26.30 -6.96 -17.64
C ILE A 49 25.70 -6.77 -16.24
N ASN A 50 24.71 -5.88 -16.09
CA ASN A 50 24.03 -5.68 -14.82
C ASN A 50 23.39 -7.00 -14.37
N ASN A 51 22.58 -7.63 -15.22
CA ASN A 51 21.92 -8.91 -14.90
C ASN A 51 22.93 -10.02 -14.52
N ILE A 52 24.06 -10.11 -15.22
CA ILE A 52 25.14 -11.04 -14.87
C ILE A 52 25.72 -10.70 -13.49
N SER A 53 26.00 -9.42 -13.21
CA SER A 53 26.53 -8.99 -11.91
C SER A 53 25.59 -9.35 -10.77
N TRP A 54 24.28 -9.14 -10.94
CA TRP A 54 23.26 -9.55 -9.97
C TRP A 54 23.24 -11.07 -9.79
N SER A 55 23.20 -11.84 -10.87
CA SER A 55 23.19 -13.31 -10.82
C SER A 55 24.45 -13.90 -10.20
N VAL A 56 25.62 -13.31 -10.45
CA VAL A 56 26.89 -13.73 -9.83
C VAL A 56 26.88 -13.41 -8.34
N ASN A 57 26.41 -12.22 -7.93
CA ASN A 57 26.33 -11.88 -6.52
C ASN A 57 25.39 -12.80 -5.76
N ASP A 58 24.18 -13.04 -6.30
CA ASP A 58 23.21 -13.98 -5.74
C ASP A 58 23.78 -15.41 -5.64
N SER A 59 24.48 -15.89 -6.69
CA SER A 59 25.14 -17.20 -6.65
C SER A 59 26.25 -17.29 -5.60
N LEU A 60 27.00 -16.21 -5.37
CA LEU A 60 28.06 -16.15 -4.35
C LEU A 60 27.46 -16.12 -2.94
N GLU A 61 26.40 -15.35 -2.73
CA GLU A 61 25.66 -15.32 -1.46
C GLU A 61 25.05 -16.69 -1.16
N GLN A 62 24.39 -17.33 -2.13
CA GLN A 62 23.87 -18.68 -1.98
C GLN A 62 24.96 -19.72 -1.72
N GLN A 63 26.14 -19.62 -2.34
CA GLN A 63 27.25 -20.55 -2.06
C GLN A 63 27.84 -20.36 -0.66
N ALA A 64 27.99 -19.11 -0.22
CA ALA A 64 28.50 -18.78 1.11
C ALA A 64 27.50 -19.09 2.24
N SER A 65 26.20 -19.12 1.92
CA SER A 65 25.15 -19.40 2.89
C SER A 65 25.28 -20.78 3.54
N ILE A 66 25.04 -20.88 4.84
CA ILE A 66 24.91 -22.18 5.51
C ILE A 66 23.53 -22.82 5.29
N LEU A 67 22.60 -22.09 4.65
CA LEU A 67 21.24 -22.51 4.37
C LEU A 67 21.12 -23.02 2.93
N SER A 68 20.41 -24.13 2.76
CA SER A 68 19.93 -24.58 1.45
C SER A 68 18.63 -23.88 1.09
N ASP A 69 17.79 -23.60 2.07
CA ASP A 69 16.51 -22.91 1.89
C ASP A 69 16.05 -22.28 3.21
N ALA A 70 15.25 -21.21 3.11
CA ALA A 70 14.65 -20.54 4.24
C ALA A 70 13.34 -19.90 3.78
N VAL A 71 12.23 -20.37 4.33
CA VAL A 71 10.89 -19.93 3.96
C VAL A 71 10.04 -19.67 5.20
N TRP A 72 9.03 -18.84 5.03
CA TRP A 72 8.05 -18.55 6.05
C TRP A 72 6.68 -18.31 5.42
N GLU A 73 5.63 -18.56 6.19
CA GLU A 73 4.24 -18.30 5.80
C GLU A 73 3.44 -17.78 7.02
N TYR A 74 2.43 -16.94 6.79
CA TYR A 74 1.47 -16.61 7.84
C TYR A 74 0.53 -17.79 8.09
N GLY A 75 0.37 -18.11 9.37
CA GLY A 75 -0.63 -19.04 9.87
C GLY A 75 -1.92 -18.32 10.22
N LYS A 76 -2.42 -18.56 11.44
CA LYS A 76 -3.69 -18.00 11.91
C LYS A 76 -3.53 -16.62 12.54
N PHE A 77 -4.54 -15.79 12.36
CA PHE A 77 -4.71 -14.52 13.06
C PHE A 77 -5.55 -14.73 14.32
N ASP A 78 -5.02 -14.33 15.48
CA ASP A 78 -5.70 -14.32 16.78
C ASP A 78 -5.95 -12.87 17.20
N LEU A 79 -7.17 -12.40 16.93
CA LEU A 79 -7.56 -11.01 17.15
C LEU A 79 -7.85 -10.71 18.62
N GLU A 80 -8.20 -11.71 19.43
CA GLU A 80 -8.35 -11.54 20.87
C GLU A 80 -6.99 -11.29 21.53
N LYS A 81 -5.97 -12.05 21.13
CA LYS A 81 -4.59 -11.85 21.60
C LYS A 81 -3.83 -10.76 20.85
N ARG A 82 -4.35 -10.32 19.70
CA ARG A 82 -3.74 -9.33 18.79
C ARG A 82 -2.40 -9.82 18.25
N THR A 83 -2.36 -11.09 17.87
CA THR A 83 -1.17 -11.77 17.36
C THR A 83 -1.47 -12.51 16.06
N THR A 84 -0.44 -12.80 15.28
CA THR A 84 -0.49 -13.71 14.14
C THR A 84 0.55 -14.80 14.30
N GLU A 85 0.25 -16.01 13.84
CA GLU A 85 1.22 -17.08 13.73
C GLU A 85 2.07 -16.89 12.47
N VAL A 86 3.38 -17.05 12.60
CA VAL A 86 4.30 -17.17 11.47
C VAL A 86 4.96 -18.52 11.55
N GLU A 87 4.70 -19.35 10.55
CA GLU A 87 5.34 -20.64 10.39
C GLU A 87 6.65 -20.44 9.64
N VAL A 88 7.75 -20.87 10.25
CA VAL A 88 9.10 -20.75 9.68
C VAL A 88 9.66 -22.12 9.42
N THR A 89 10.24 -22.32 8.24
CA THR A 89 10.99 -23.52 7.88
C THR A 89 12.37 -23.14 7.37
N ILE A 90 13.41 -23.62 8.05
CA ILE A 90 14.81 -23.38 7.70
C ILE A 90 15.48 -24.70 7.37
N THR A 91 16.08 -24.81 6.19
CA THR A 91 16.78 -26.00 5.74
C THR A 91 18.27 -25.71 5.66
N PRO A 92 19.10 -26.16 6.64
CA PRO A 92 20.55 -26.00 6.55
C PRO A 92 21.14 -26.94 5.49
N LYS A 93 22.29 -26.55 4.91
CA LYS A 93 23.06 -27.44 4.02
C LYS A 93 23.65 -28.64 4.77
N GLU A 94 24.01 -28.43 6.03
CA GLU A 94 24.65 -29.43 6.88
C GLU A 94 24.13 -29.32 8.31
N TYR A 95 23.70 -30.45 8.89
CA TYR A 95 23.26 -30.56 10.27
C TYR A 95 23.53 -31.98 10.81
N ASP A 96 23.56 -32.10 12.13
CA ASP A 96 23.52 -33.37 12.86
C ASP A 96 22.12 -33.54 13.50
N THR A 97 21.75 -34.78 13.81
CA THR A 97 20.58 -35.11 14.61
C THR A 97 20.49 -34.40 15.96
N ASN A 98 21.62 -33.98 16.53
CA ASN A 98 21.68 -33.23 17.80
C ASN A 98 21.75 -31.70 17.63
N THR A 99 21.67 -31.19 16.39
CA THR A 99 21.67 -29.74 16.12
C THR A 99 20.39 -29.11 16.67
N HIS A 100 20.53 -28.03 17.43
CA HIS A 100 19.41 -27.21 17.88
C HIS A 100 19.37 -25.90 17.08
N ALA A 101 18.23 -25.57 16.48
CA ALA A 101 18.06 -24.34 15.70
C ALA A 101 17.19 -23.32 16.43
N TYR A 102 17.53 -22.05 16.27
CA TYR A 102 16.80 -20.92 16.85
C TYR A 102 16.72 -19.77 15.86
N VAL A 103 15.52 -19.20 15.67
CA VAL A 103 15.33 -17.95 14.94
C VAL A 103 15.23 -16.81 15.93
N SER A 104 15.84 -15.66 15.63
CA SER A 104 15.91 -14.53 16.56
C SER A 104 15.15 -13.32 16.04
N ALA A 105 14.42 -12.67 16.95
CA ALA A 105 13.82 -11.35 16.77
C ALA A 105 14.50 -10.38 17.75
N GLY A 106 15.57 -9.73 17.32
CA GLY A 106 16.39 -8.89 18.20
C GLY A 106 17.01 -9.70 19.36
N THR A 107 16.50 -9.51 20.58
CA THR A 107 16.96 -10.21 21.79
C THR A 107 16.17 -11.49 22.10
N GLN A 108 15.02 -11.69 21.46
CA GLN A 108 14.22 -12.89 21.61
C GLN A 108 14.72 -14.00 20.69
N SER A 109 14.59 -15.24 21.12
CA SER A 109 14.96 -16.42 20.34
C SER A 109 13.91 -17.49 20.47
N PHE A 110 13.51 -18.04 19.34
CA PHE A 110 12.44 -19.01 19.20
C PHE A 110 13.05 -20.34 18.77
N PRO A 111 12.88 -21.42 19.56
CA PRO A 111 13.41 -22.73 19.21
C PRO A 111 12.63 -23.32 18.03
N LEU A 112 13.35 -23.96 17.11
CA LEU A 112 12.77 -24.73 16.02
C LEU A 112 12.94 -26.22 16.28
N THR A 113 12.06 -27.02 15.70
CA THR A 113 12.07 -28.49 15.81
C THR A 113 12.53 -29.10 14.50
N LEU A 114 13.47 -30.03 14.56
CA LEU A 114 13.92 -30.79 13.40
C LEU A 114 12.80 -31.70 12.89
N ASN A 115 12.44 -31.54 11.62
CA ASN A 115 11.45 -32.34 10.90
C ASN A 115 11.97 -32.64 9.49
N ASN A 116 12.25 -33.90 9.20
CA ASN A 116 12.67 -34.38 7.86
C ASN A 116 13.81 -33.58 7.21
N GLY A 117 14.78 -33.13 8.00
CA GLY A 117 15.96 -32.39 7.52
C GLY A 117 15.82 -30.88 7.43
N SER A 118 14.66 -30.35 7.84
CA SER A 118 14.44 -28.92 8.01
C SER A 118 14.06 -28.63 9.46
N PHE A 119 14.36 -27.43 9.93
CA PHE A 119 13.96 -26.95 11.25
C PHE A 119 12.71 -26.09 11.09
N ALA A 120 11.61 -26.52 11.71
CA ALA A 120 10.32 -25.85 11.61
C ALA A 120 9.81 -25.39 12.97
N GLY A 121 9.09 -24.27 13.00
CA GLY A 121 8.47 -23.76 14.22
C GLY A 121 7.47 -22.66 13.91
N THR A 122 6.59 -22.40 14.87
CA THR A 122 5.56 -21.37 14.79
C THR A 122 5.87 -20.29 15.81
N LEU A 123 5.93 -19.04 15.36
CA LEU A 123 6.14 -17.86 16.18
C LEU A 123 4.84 -17.08 16.29
N GLU A 124 4.47 -16.63 17.48
CA GLU A 124 3.38 -15.66 17.66
C GLU A 124 3.98 -14.24 17.57
N LEU A 125 3.63 -13.50 16.51
CA LEU A 125 4.06 -12.12 16.29
C LEU A 125 2.92 -11.14 16.61
N PRO A 126 3.22 -9.94 17.14
CA PRO A 126 2.20 -8.91 17.37
C PRO A 126 1.60 -8.43 16.04
N LEU A 127 0.27 -8.33 15.97
CA LEU A 127 -0.45 -7.96 14.74
C LEU A 127 -0.23 -6.48 14.35
N PHE A 128 -0.14 -5.60 15.34
CA PHE A 128 -0.06 -4.15 15.15
C PHE A 128 1.35 -3.59 15.40
N GLN A 129 2.39 -4.43 15.32
CA GLN A 129 3.78 -4.00 15.43
C GLN A 129 4.63 -4.70 14.37
N GLU A 130 5.50 -3.92 13.75
CA GLU A 130 6.50 -4.46 12.84
C GLU A 130 7.48 -5.34 13.61
N THR A 131 7.81 -6.50 13.04
CA THR A 131 8.77 -7.44 13.61
C THR A 131 9.84 -7.77 12.58
N TYR A 132 11.08 -7.89 13.04
CA TYR A 132 12.20 -8.27 12.20
C TYR A 132 12.89 -9.52 12.73
N LEU A 133 12.94 -10.57 11.91
CA LEU A 133 13.70 -11.79 12.20
C LEU A 133 15.07 -11.66 11.53
N ASP A 134 16.11 -11.48 12.35
CA ASP A 134 17.40 -10.97 11.91
C ASP A 134 18.46 -12.06 11.65
N LYS A 135 18.28 -13.25 12.25
CA LYS A 135 19.21 -14.37 12.10
C LYS A 135 18.60 -15.70 12.52
N VAL A 136 19.19 -16.76 11.98
CA VAL A 136 19.05 -18.12 12.49
C VAL A 136 20.39 -18.61 13.06
N ARG A 137 20.31 -19.36 14.16
CA ARG A 137 21.45 -19.97 14.84
C ARG A 137 21.28 -21.48 14.94
N PHE A 138 22.33 -22.22 14.59
CA PHE A 138 22.44 -23.65 14.80
C PHE A 138 23.50 -23.91 15.86
N VAL A 139 23.12 -24.64 16.92
CA VAL A 139 23.96 -24.94 18.08
C VAL A 139 24.18 -26.44 18.14
N GLU A 140 25.46 -26.83 18.15
CA GLU A 140 25.94 -28.21 18.20
C GLU A 140 27.01 -28.32 19.28
N GLY A 141 26.61 -28.69 20.50
CA GLY A 141 27.52 -28.71 21.65
C GLY A 141 28.07 -27.31 21.96
N ASN A 142 29.36 -27.10 21.72
CA ASN A 142 30.03 -25.81 21.90
C ASN A 142 30.12 -24.97 20.63
N ASP A 143 29.77 -25.54 19.47
CA ASP A 143 29.85 -24.86 18.19
C ASP A 143 28.52 -24.15 17.90
N THR A 144 28.60 -22.91 17.42
CA THR A 144 27.44 -22.11 17.03
C THR A 144 27.69 -21.52 15.65
N ARG A 145 26.84 -21.88 14.70
CA ARG A 145 26.81 -21.33 13.34
C ARG A 145 25.63 -20.38 13.22
N THR A 146 25.83 -19.22 12.60
CA THR A 146 24.80 -18.18 12.48
C THR A 146 24.72 -17.72 11.03
N GLU A 147 23.50 -17.59 10.52
CA GLU A 147 23.20 -16.97 9.23
C GLU A 147 22.31 -15.75 9.47
N LYS A 148 22.55 -14.65 8.73
CA LYS A 148 21.64 -13.50 8.73
C LYS A 148 20.32 -13.90 8.04
N LEU A 149 19.21 -13.52 8.64
CA LEU A 149 17.90 -13.48 7.99
C LEU A 149 17.53 -12.01 7.75
N ASP A 150 16.80 -11.74 6.68
CA ASP A 150 16.33 -10.39 6.35
C ASP A 150 14.82 -10.42 6.16
N TRP A 151 14.12 -10.93 7.18
CA TRP A 151 12.67 -11.07 7.14
C TRP A 151 12.01 -10.00 7.98
N TYR A 152 11.28 -9.15 7.28
CA TYR A 152 10.49 -8.08 7.85
C TYR A 152 9.01 -8.45 7.75
N PHE A 153 8.32 -8.32 8.87
CA PHE A 153 6.91 -8.63 9.00
C PHE A 153 6.18 -7.37 9.43
N ALA A 154 5.22 -6.93 8.62
CA ALA A 154 4.25 -5.90 8.99
C ALA A 154 2.84 -6.49 8.91
N PRO A 155 2.40 -7.31 9.89
CA PRO A 155 1.13 -8.03 9.80
C PRO A 155 -0.09 -7.13 9.62
N MET A 156 -0.07 -5.91 10.17
CA MET A 156 -1.13 -4.92 9.95
C MET A 156 -1.29 -4.56 8.47
N ASP A 157 -0.21 -4.52 7.71
CA ASP A 157 -0.20 -4.14 6.28
C ASP A 157 -0.40 -5.35 5.38
N GLU A 158 0.07 -6.50 5.84
CA GLU A 158 0.11 -7.73 5.07
C GLU A 158 -1.12 -8.61 5.28
N ALA A 159 -1.89 -8.42 6.36
CA ALA A 159 -3.03 -9.26 6.72
C ALA A 159 -4.35 -8.52 6.88
N LEU A 160 -4.34 -7.23 7.23
CA LEU A 160 -5.56 -6.45 7.44
C LEU A 160 -5.78 -5.46 6.27
N PRO A 161 -7.04 -5.17 5.92
CA PRO A 161 -7.34 -4.17 4.91
C PRO A 161 -6.81 -2.80 5.32
N SER A 162 -6.28 -2.06 4.34
CA SER A 162 -5.95 -0.66 4.49
C SER A 162 -7.12 0.19 4.02
N ILE A 163 -7.70 0.95 4.94
CA ILE A 163 -8.90 1.74 4.67
C ILE A 163 -8.53 3.22 4.67
N TYR A 164 -8.94 3.91 3.61
CA TYR A 164 -8.79 5.34 3.44
C TYR A 164 -10.15 5.93 3.17
N ALA A 165 -10.51 7.01 3.85
CA ALA A 165 -11.75 7.69 3.57
C ALA A 165 -11.56 9.20 3.60
N ASP A 166 -12.23 9.86 2.68
CA ASP A 166 -12.28 11.32 2.58
C ASP A 166 -13.71 11.78 2.36
N LEU A 167 -13.99 12.99 2.82
CA LEU A 167 -15.29 13.63 2.62
C LEU A 167 -15.07 14.93 1.87
N SER A 168 -15.53 14.98 0.64
CA SER A 168 -15.77 16.25 -0.01
C SER A 168 -16.96 16.92 0.66
N PHE A 169 -16.82 18.17 1.09
CA PHE A 169 -17.86 18.87 1.83
C PHE A 169 -18.07 20.27 1.28
N SER A 170 -19.33 20.61 1.00
CA SER A 170 -19.75 21.96 0.61
C SER A 170 -20.28 22.69 1.83
N TYR A 171 -19.51 23.67 2.32
CA TYR A 171 -19.90 24.46 3.48
C TYR A 171 -20.72 25.71 3.07
N SER A 172 -21.95 25.81 3.56
CA SER A 172 -22.70 27.07 3.60
C SER A 172 -22.66 27.65 5.00
N GLN A 173 -22.16 28.88 5.14
CA GLN A 173 -22.03 29.52 6.45
C GLN A 173 -23.37 29.59 7.18
N SER A 174 -23.43 28.96 8.35
CA SER A 174 -24.62 28.95 9.20
C SER A 174 -24.39 29.80 10.45
N THR A 175 -25.46 30.46 10.92
CA THR A 175 -25.40 31.39 12.05
C THR A 175 -26.01 30.75 13.29
N VAL A 176 -25.41 31.04 14.44
CA VAL A 176 -25.89 30.58 15.74
C VAL A 176 -27.06 31.44 16.18
N LYS A 177 -28.14 30.78 16.63
CA LYS A 177 -29.31 31.41 17.25
C LYS A 177 -29.69 30.61 18.49
N ASP A 178 -29.91 31.31 19.61
CA ASP A 178 -30.29 30.69 20.89
C ASP A 178 -29.34 29.55 21.32
N GLY A 179 -28.05 29.74 21.09
CA GLY A 179 -27.00 28.76 21.41
C GLY A 179 -26.91 27.56 20.46
N LYS A 180 -27.67 27.55 19.37
CA LYS A 180 -27.72 26.44 18.39
C LYS A 180 -27.37 26.89 16.98
N CYS A 181 -26.66 26.04 16.25
CA CYS A 181 -26.24 26.25 14.88
C CYS A 181 -26.82 25.14 13.98
N PRO A 182 -27.79 25.44 13.10
CA PRO A 182 -28.22 24.47 12.10
C PRO A 182 -27.11 24.28 11.06
N ILE A 183 -26.78 23.05 10.71
CA ILE A 183 -25.76 22.72 9.71
C ILE A 183 -26.34 21.70 8.74
N ASN A 184 -26.11 21.92 7.45
CA ASN A 184 -26.35 20.92 6.43
C ASN A 184 -25.00 20.29 6.05
N LEU A 185 -24.80 19.03 6.43
CA LEU A 185 -23.66 18.22 6.04
C LEU A 185 -23.95 17.66 4.64
N ASN A 186 -23.42 18.30 3.60
CA ASN A 186 -23.66 17.95 2.21
C ASN A 186 -22.35 17.82 1.43
N GLY A 187 -22.18 16.66 0.81
CA GLY A 187 -21.07 16.35 -0.08
C GLY A 187 -20.93 14.86 -0.30
N ASP A 188 -19.78 14.41 -0.80
CA ASP A 188 -19.57 13.01 -1.19
C ASP A 188 -18.46 12.40 -0.32
N LEU A 189 -18.81 11.33 0.39
CA LEU A 189 -17.91 10.44 1.11
C LEU A 189 -17.34 9.44 0.11
N ASN A 190 -16.02 9.38 0.01
CA ASN A 190 -15.28 8.40 -0.75
C ASN A 190 -14.55 7.47 0.22
N VAL A 191 -14.66 6.16 0.02
CA VAL A 191 -13.95 5.16 0.81
C VAL A 191 -13.19 4.25 -0.14
N ASN A 192 -11.90 4.08 0.11
CA ASN A 192 -11.05 3.10 -0.55
C ASN A 192 -10.65 2.02 0.46
N ILE A 193 -10.86 0.77 0.09
CA ILE A 193 -10.33 -0.39 0.80
C ILE A 193 -9.29 -1.02 -0.09
N ASP A 194 -8.06 -1.13 0.41
CA ASP A 194 -6.94 -1.77 -0.30
C ASP A 194 -6.46 -3.02 0.45
N GLY A 195 -6.02 -4.02 -0.31
CA GLY A 195 -5.41 -5.23 0.24
C GLY A 195 -6.31 -6.01 1.20
N ALA A 196 -7.62 -6.05 0.94
CA ALA A 196 -8.54 -6.81 1.79
C ALA A 196 -8.25 -8.32 1.66
N ASN A 197 -7.39 -8.86 2.54
CA ASN A 197 -6.91 -10.25 2.52
C ASN A 197 -7.97 -11.27 2.94
N GLY A 198 -9.13 -11.27 2.25
CA GLY A 198 -10.28 -12.09 2.59
C GLY A 198 -11.08 -11.58 3.80
N VAL A 199 -10.82 -10.36 4.26
CA VAL A 199 -11.60 -9.72 5.33
C VAL A 199 -12.90 -9.16 4.75
N GLN A 200 -14.02 -9.62 5.30
CA GLN A 200 -15.36 -9.15 4.93
C GLN A 200 -15.73 -7.93 5.78
N ILE A 201 -16.22 -6.86 5.14
CA ILE A 201 -16.80 -5.71 5.83
C ILE A 201 -18.28 -5.97 6.08
N GLU A 202 -18.74 -5.81 7.32
CA GLU A 202 -20.13 -6.02 7.72
C GLU A 202 -20.92 -4.71 7.73
N ASN A 203 -20.32 -3.63 8.25
CA ASN A 203 -21.01 -2.36 8.40
C ASN A 203 -20.13 -1.18 8.00
N ILE A 204 -20.77 -0.17 7.41
CA ILE A 204 -20.21 1.17 7.21
C ILE A 204 -21.09 2.16 7.95
N VAL A 205 -20.49 2.97 8.82
CA VAL A 205 -21.20 3.92 9.67
C VAL A 205 -20.63 5.31 9.48
N LEU A 206 -21.49 6.28 9.15
CA LEU A 206 -21.18 7.70 9.19
C LEU A 206 -21.66 8.26 10.53
N ALA A 207 -20.81 9.01 11.22
CA ALA A 207 -21.16 9.58 12.52
C ALA A 207 -20.62 11.00 12.71
N VAL A 208 -21.28 11.74 13.62
CA VAL A 208 -20.86 13.05 14.10
C VAL A 208 -20.86 13.00 15.62
N SER A 209 -19.70 13.27 16.23
CA SER A 209 -19.52 13.23 17.67
C SER A 209 -19.12 14.58 18.23
N ASP A 210 -19.55 14.88 19.45
CA ASP A 210 -19.09 16.03 20.25
C ASP A 210 -17.88 15.70 21.15
N GLY A 211 -17.24 14.55 20.91
CA GLY A 211 -16.15 14.00 21.71
C GLY A 211 -16.61 13.23 22.96
N LYS A 212 -17.90 13.24 23.29
CA LYS A 212 -18.49 12.46 24.39
C LYS A 212 -19.52 11.45 23.90
N ASN A 213 -20.37 11.87 22.98
CA ASN A 213 -21.45 11.06 22.40
C ASN A 213 -21.53 11.30 20.89
N ASP A 214 -22.01 10.29 20.18
CA ASP A 214 -22.44 10.47 18.80
C ASP A 214 -23.81 11.18 18.80
N ILE A 215 -23.83 12.41 18.29
CA ILE A 215 -25.08 13.17 18.10
C ILE A 215 -25.80 12.73 16.81
N MET A 216 -25.06 12.11 15.89
CA MET A 216 -25.56 11.41 14.73
C MET A 216 -24.71 10.15 14.52
N ARG A 217 -25.38 9.02 14.28
CA ARG A 217 -24.77 7.75 13.90
C ARG A 217 -25.71 7.06 12.91
N LYS A 218 -25.25 6.88 11.68
CA LYS A 218 -26.05 6.35 10.58
C LYS A 218 -25.32 5.18 9.94
N ASP A 219 -25.97 4.02 9.93
CA ASP A 219 -25.52 2.88 9.13
C ASP A 219 -25.85 3.17 7.66
N ILE A 220 -24.82 3.25 6.83
CA ILE A 220 -24.90 3.57 5.39
C ILE A 220 -24.55 2.37 4.51
N THR A 221 -24.40 1.18 5.11
CA THR A 221 -23.92 -0.05 4.45
C THR A 221 -24.70 -0.38 3.17
N ASN A 222 -26.02 -0.17 3.17
CA ASN A 222 -26.89 -0.45 2.02
C ASN A 222 -27.11 0.76 1.09
N GLU A 223 -26.55 1.91 1.43
CA GLU A 223 -26.68 3.17 0.67
C GLU A 223 -25.41 3.50 -0.13
N VAL A 224 -24.31 2.77 0.08
CA VAL A 224 -23.07 2.96 -0.68
C VAL A 224 -23.20 2.42 -2.10
N SER A 225 -22.60 3.11 -3.06
CA SER A 225 -22.44 2.64 -4.44
C SER A 225 -20.99 2.29 -4.72
N SER A 226 -20.77 1.19 -5.42
CA SER A 226 -19.46 0.81 -5.94
C SER A 226 -19.37 1.16 -7.42
N ASP A 227 -18.37 1.97 -7.75
CA ASP A 227 -18.19 2.68 -9.03
C ASP A 227 -19.29 3.69 -9.41
N ARG A 228 -18.88 4.73 -10.15
CA ARG A 228 -19.76 5.83 -10.62
C ARG A 228 -20.97 5.37 -11.43
N ASP A 229 -20.93 4.15 -11.98
CA ASP A 229 -21.98 3.59 -12.84
C ASP A 229 -23.02 2.74 -12.06
N GLY A 230 -22.84 2.52 -10.75
CA GLY A 230 -23.86 1.95 -9.86
C GLY A 230 -24.30 0.51 -10.17
N SER A 231 -23.46 -0.28 -10.81
CA SER A 231 -23.82 -1.61 -11.36
C SER A 231 -23.67 -2.78 -10.37
N MET A 232 -23.01 -2.57 -9.22
CA MET A 232 -22.74 -3.61 -8.23
C MET A 232 -23.52 -3.35 -6.93
N THR A 233 -24.09 -4.42 -6.36
CA THR A 233 -24.87 -4.39 -5.12
C THR A 233 -23.96 -4.17 -3.90
N PRO A 234 -24.42 -3.51 -2.83
CA PRO A 234 -23.61 -3.28 -1.63
C PRO A 234 -23.00 -4.55 -1.02
N GLU A 235 -23.74 -5.67 -1.00
CA GLU A 235 -23.22 -6.95 -0.49
C GLU A 235 -22.01 -7.46 -1.30
N ALA A 236 -22.15 -7.52 -2.62
CA ALA A 236 -21.03 -7.84 -3.51
C ALA A 236 -19.89 -6.84 -3.37
N ALA A 237 -20.21 -5.56 -3.09
CA ALA A 237 -19.28 -4.47 -2.87
C ALA A 237 -18.50 -4.60 -1.55
N LEU A 238 -19.01 -5.28 -0.53
CA LEU A 238 -18.33 -5.42 0.77
C LEU A 238 -17.59 -6.77 0.94
N SER A 239 -17.80 -7.69 0.00
CA SER A 239 -17.04 -8.93 -0.13
C SER A 239 -15.85 -8.71 -1.08
N LEU A 240 -14.65 -8.51 -0.53
CA LEU A 240 -13.42 -8.36 -1.30
C LEU A 240 -12.63 -9.69 -1.35
N ALA A 241 -12.11 -10.05 -2.51
CA ALA A 241 -11.15 -11.16 -2.60
C ALA A 241 -9.76 -10.70 -2.13
N SER A 242 -8.92 -11.65 -1.73
CA SER A 242 -7.57 -11.35 -1.23
C SER A 242 -6.77 -10.51 -2.23
N GLY A 243 -6.25 -9.38 -1.77
CA GLY A 243 -5.46 -8.47 -2.60
C GLY A 243 -6.26 -7.58 -3.56
N GLU A 244 -7.60 -7.60 -3.49
CA GLU A 244 -8.43 -6.64 -4.24
C GLU A 244 -8.50 -5.29 -3.53
N SER A 245 -8.52 -4.22 -4.33
CA SER A 245 -8.86 -2.87 -3.90
C SER A 245 -10.26 -2.50 -4.38
N ARG A 246 -10.97 -1.68 -3.61
CA ARG A 246 -12.34 -1.26 -3.97
C ARG A 246 -12.68 0.13 -3.46
N TYR A 247 -13.48 0.83 -4.26
CA TYR A 247 -13.98 2.16 -3.95
C TYR A 247 -15.49 2.15 -3.70
N PHE A 248 -15.91 2.86 -2.67
CA PHE A 248 -17.31 3.16 -2.38
C PHE A 248 -17.55 4.66 -2.32
N TYR A 249 -18.76 5.02 -2.72
CA TYR A 249 -19.23 6.39 -2.75
C TYR A 249 -20.54 6.48 -1.97
N TYR A 250 -20.68 7.55 -1.20
CA TYR A 250 -21.92 7.87 -0.51
C TYR A 250 -22.16 9.37 -0.52
N SER A 251 -23.28 9.80 -1.12
CA SER A 251 -23.68 11.20 -1.07
C SER A 251 -24.33 11.52 0.26
N VAL A 252 -23.64 12.32 1.06
CA VAL A 252 -24.07 12.81 2.36
C VAL A 252 -25.01 14.00 2.16
N ASN A 253 -26.17 14.00 2.82
CA ASN A 253 -27.07 15.15 2.89
C ASN A 253 -27.86 15.11 4.21
N GLU A 254 -27.20 15.51 5.30
CA GLU A 254 -27.74 15.41 6.65
C GLU A 254 -27.95 16.80 7.26
N ASN A 255 -29.11 17.03 7.86
CA ASN A 255 -29.40 18.28 8.57
C ASN A 255 -29.24 18.07 10.08
N LEU A 256 -28.30 18.81 10.66
CA LEU A 256 -27.91 18.71 12.06
C LEU A 256 -28.20 20.03 12.77
N THR A 257 -28.40 19.98 14.08
CA THR A 257 -28.43 21.16 14.94
C THR A 257 -27.37 20.99 16.02
N LEU A 258 -26.32 21.79 15.93
CA LEU A 258 -25.15 21.71 16.79
C LEU A 258 -25.24 22.76 17.89
N GLU A 259 -24.87 22.40 19.12
CA GLU A 259 -24.75 23.36 20.22
C GLU A 259 -23.49 24.21 20.02
N SER A 260 -23.61 25.51 20.33
CA SER A 260 -22.54 26.51 20.27
C SER A 260 -21.45 26.28 21.32
N ASN A 261 -20.28 26.85 21.09
CA ASN A 261 -19.07 26.69 21.91
C ASN A 261 -18.65 25.22 22.06
N ASN A 262 -18.75 24.47 20.96
CA ASN A 262 -18.43 23.06 20.93
C ASN A 262 -17.71 22.69 19.63
N LYS A 263 -17.01 21.56 19.68
CA LYS A 263 -16.26 20.99 18.57
C LYS A 263 -16.83 19.62 18.25
N TYR A 264 -17.02 19.36 16.95
CA TYR A 264 -17.57 18.12 16.47
C TYR A 264 -16.64 17.47 15.47
N THR A 265 -16.51 16.16 15.55
CA THR A 265 -15.76 15.36 14.58
C THR A 265 -16.75 14.54 13.76
N VAL A 266 -16.69 14.69 12.44
CA VAL A 266 -17.35 13.82 11.47
C VAL A 266 -16.37 12.70 11.14
N TYR A 267 -16.80 11.46 11.26
CA TYR A 267 -15.95 10.30 10.98
C TYR A 267 -16.75 9.18 10.31
N CYS A 268 -16.03 8.31 9.60
CA CYS A 268 -16.55 7.08 9.04
C CYS A 268 -15.92 5.89 9.75
N GLU A 269 -16.73 4.87 10.05
CA GLU A 269 -16.29 3.59 10.57
C GLU A 269 -16.64 2.47 9.62
N LEU A 270 -15.69 1.58 9.37
CA LEU A 270 -15.92 0.30 8.74
C LEU A 270 -15.70 -0.79 9.78
N ILE A 271 -16.65 -1.70 9.92
CA ILE A 271 -16.59 -2.80 10.89
C ILE A 271 -16.48 -4.09 10.10
N ASP A 272 -15.44 -4.87 10.37
CA ASP A 272 -15.25 -6.16 9.72
C ASP A 272 -15.94 -7.32 10.45
N ALA A 273 -16.03 -8.46 9.79
CA ALA A 273 -16.62 -9.69 10.34
C ALA A 273 -15.88 -10.25 11.56
N ASN A 274 -14.69 -9.71 11.85
CA ASN A 274 -13.93 -10.05 13.03
C ASN A 274 -14.16 -9.08 14.20
N GLY A 275 -14.97 -8.04 14.02
CA GLY A 275 -15.27 -7.01 15.01
C GLY A 275 -14.19 -5.94 15.16
N LEU A 276 -13.24 -5.83 14.23
CA LEU A 276 -12.34 -4.68 14.14
C LEU A 276 -13.07 -3.49 13.54
N CYS A 277 -12.83 -2.31 14.10
CA CYS A 277 -13.41 -1.06 13.66
C CYS A 277 -12.32 -0.15 13.10
N TYR A 278 -12.41 0.19 11.81
CA TYR A 278 -11.52 1.07 11.09
C TYR A 278 -12.16 2.45 11.00
N ARG A 279 -11.63 3.42 11.74
CA ARG A 279 -12.18 4.78 11.82
C ARG A 279 -11.30 5.79 11.10
N SER A 280 -11.89 6.51 10.15
CA SER A 280 -11.28 7.66 9.49
C SER A 280 -11.98 8.95 9.94
N GLU A 281 -11.21 9.90 10.45
CA GLU A 281 -11.70 11.24 10.76
C GLU A 281 -11.77 12.06 9.47
N LEU A 282 -12.96 12.56 9.14
CA LEU A 282 -13.25 13.13 7.83
C LEU A 282 -13.23 14.66 7.86
N LEU A 283 -13.85 15.24 8.89
CA LEU A 283 -14.06 16.68 9.02
C LEU A 283 -14.15 17.06 10.49
N GLU A 284 -13.67 18.26 10.81
CA GLU A 284 -13.90 18.89 12.09
C GLU A 284 -14.78 20.13 11.90
N LEU A 285 -15.78 20.27 12.76
CA LEU A 285 -16.67 21.42 12.82
C LEU A 285 -16.50 22.13 14.15
N ASN A 286 -16.05 23.37 14.11
CA ASN A 286 -15.95 24.24 15.26
C ASN A 286 -17.15 25.19 15.27
N VAL A 287 -17.97 25.12 16.30
CA VAL A 287 -19.15 25.99 16.44
C VAL A 287 -18.87 26.98 17.56
N ASP A 288 -18.60 28.23 17.21
CA ASP A 288 -18.49 29.32 18.18
C ASP A 288 -19.88 29.89 18.53
N ASP A 289 -19.93 31.00 19.23
CA ASP A 289 -21.14 31.69 19.64
C ASP A 289 -21.81 32.51 18.51
N LYS A 290 -21.23 32.53 17.30
CA LYS A 290 -21.72 33.28 16.12
C LYS A 290 -22.00 32.39 14.91
N SER A 291 -21.16 31.41 14.63
CA SER A 291 -21.19 30.59 13.42
C SER A 291 -20.44 29.27 13.59
N ALA A 292 -20.61 28.38 12.62
CA ALA A 292 -19.69 27.26 12.45
C ALA A 292 -18.51 27.63 11.54
N SER A 293 -17.40 26.92 11.72
CA SER A 293 -16.25 26.93 10.82
C SER A 293 -15.69 25.52 10.72
N LEU A 294 -14.91 25.28 9.66
CA LEU A 294 -14.13 24.05 9.54
C LEU A 294 -12.91 24.14 10.46
N GLY A 295 -12.66 23.06 11.19
CA GLY A 295 -11.39 22.84 11.88
C GLY A 295 -10.36 22.21 10.96
N ASP A 296 -9.14 22.10 11.46
CA ASP A 296 -8.06 21.39 10.78
C ASP A 296 -8.20 19.90 11.10
N VAL A 297 -8.45 19.08 10.07
CA VAL A 297 -8.30 17.62 10.17
C VAL A 297 -6.96 17.24 9.57
N THR A 298 -6.03 16.80 10.40
CA THR A 298 -4.70 16.36 9.95
C THR A 298 -4.73 15.02 9.23
N ASP A 299 -5.76 14.21 9.51
CA ASP A 299 -5.82 12.78 9.16
C ASP A 299 -6.86 12.49 8.05
N CYS A 300 -7.38 13.53 7.38
CA CYS A 300 -8.36 13.34 6.31
C CYS A 300 -7.72 12.66 5.10
N GLY A 301 -8.25 11.51 4.68
CA GLY A 301 -7.68 10.70 3.61
C GLY A 301 -6.41 9.92 4.00
N SER A 302 -5.98 9.95 5.27
CA SER A 302 -4.96 9.02 5.78
C SER A 302 -5.55 7.66 6.10
N ARG A 303 -4.69 6.70 6.45
CA ARG A 303 -5.16 5.36 6.79
C ARG A 303 -5.97 5.40 8.08
N ALA A 304 -7.09 4.69 8.07
CA ALA A 304 -7.98 4.57 9.21
C ALA A 304 -7.24 4.05 10.45
N SER A 305 -7.56 4.64 11.60
CA SER A 305 -7.16 4.10 12.89
C SER A 305 -7.98 2.85 13.20
N VAL A 306 -7.37 1.82 13.77
CA VAL A 306 -8.03 0.55 14.08
C VAL A 306 -8.35 0.46 15.55
N TYR A 307 -9.57 0.05 15.86
CA TYR A 307 -10.11 -0.12 17.21
C TYR A 307 -10.64 -1.55 17.38
N ASP A 308 -10.63 -2.05 18.60
CA ASP A 308 -11.38 -3.28 18.93
C ASP A 308 -12.88 -2.99 19.09
N SER A 309 -13.67 -4.06 19.19
CA SER A 309 -15.13 -4.00 19.40
C SER A 309 -15.57 -3.30 20.69
N LYS A 310 -14.64 -3.00 21.61
CA LYS A 310 -14.89 -2.24 22.84
C LYS A 310 -14.51 -0.76 22.70
N GLY A 311 -14.01 -0.35 21.53
CA GLY A 311 -13.59 1.02 21.25
C GLY A 311 -12.17 1.37 21.73
N ASN A 312 -11.34 0.38 22.07
CA ASN A 312 -9.94 0.66 22.41
C ASN A 312 -9.10 0.79 21.14
N LEU A 313 -8.28 1.83 21.06
CA LEU A 313 -7.34 2.03 19.96
C LEU A 313 -6.29 0.92 19.93
N LEU A 314 -6.15 0.27 18.77
CA LEU A 314 -5.17 -0.78 18.48
C LEU A 314 -4.01 -0.27 17.63
N TYR A 315 -4.32 0.55 16.63
CA TYR A 315 -3.37 1.08 15.67
C TYR A 315 -3.77 2.47 15.20
N LYS A 316 -2.79 3.37 15.08
CA LYS A 316 -2.92 4.67 14.44
C LYS A 316 -1.59 4.97 13.72
N GLU A 317 -1.69 5.34 12.45
CA GLU A 317 -0.55 5.80 11.64
C GLU A 317 0.02 7.09 12.27
N GLN A 318 1.35 7.16 12.40
CA GLN A 318 2.07 8.29 13.04
C GLN A 318 2.54 9.34 12.05
#